data_AF-A0A1H9TKI6-F1
#
_entry.id   AF-A0A1H9TKI6-F1
#
_cell.length_a   1.000
_cell.length_b   1.000
_cell.length_c   1.000
_cell.angle_alpha   90.00
_cell.angle_beta   90.00
_cell.angle_gamma   90.00
#
_symmetry.space_group_name_H-M   'P 1'
#
loop_
_entity.id
_entity.type
_entity.pdbx_description
1 polymer ?
#
loop_
_entity_poly.entity_id
_entity_poly.type
_entity_poly.pdbx_seq_one_letter_code
_entity_poly.pdbx_strand_id
1 'polypeptide(L)'
;MNITMPQVWESKTDKDEYEKAISEIRQQIRQGNTYQVNYTVQLHNRINSDLFELYNRLVIEQDAKYNCYIEHDDFAVLSMSPELFFEKMDQN
;
A
#
# COMPACT_ATOMS: atom_id res chain seq x y z
N MET A 1 -10.81 19.37 10.69
CA MET A 1 -11.69 18.25 11.09
C MET A 1 -10.89 17.23 11.89
N ASN A 2 -11.52 16.51 12.83
CA ASN A 2 -10.86 15.47 13.63
C ASN A 2 -11.15 14.09 13.03
N ILE A 3 -10.29 13.64 12.12
CA ILE A 3 -10.34 12.26 11.62
C ILE A 3 -9.75 11.35 12.68
N THR A 4 -10.51 10.34 13.10
CA THR A 4 -10.00 9.35 14.06
C THR A 4 -9.44 8.16 13.29
N MET A 5 -8.12 8.02 13.30
CA MET A 5 -7.47 6.84 12.73
C MET A 5 -7.52 5.67 13.71
N PRO A 6 -7.74 4.44 13.23
CA PRO A 6 -7.61 3.26 14.07
C PRO A 6 -6.19 3.16 14.62
N GLN A 7 -6.07 2.85 15.90
CA GLN A 7 -4.79 2.71 16.60
C GLN A 7 -4.12 1.35 16.35
N VAL A 8 -4.91 0.34 15.97
CA VAL A 8 -4.46 -1.03 15.71
C VAL A 8 -4.88 -1.38 14.29
N TRP A 9 -4.02 -2.02 13.52
CA TRP A 9 -4.34 -2.58 12.21
C TRP A 9 -4.19 -4.08 12.28
N GLU A 10 -5.11 -4.80 11.63
CA GLU A 10 -5.06 -6.25 11.57
C GLU A 10 -4.35 -6.67 10.28
N SER A 11 -3.38 -7.57 10.41
CA SER A 11 -2.78 -8.23 9.25
C SER A 11 -3.69 -9.35 8.77
N LYS A 12 -3.89 -9.44 7.46
CA LYS A 12 -4.53 -10.62 6.83
C LYS A 12 -3.62 -11.84 6.77
N THR A 13 -2.33 -11.66 7.02
CA THR A 13 -1.32 -12.72 7.03
C THR A 13 -0.86 -12.94 8.44
N ASP A 14 -0.97 -14.17 8.93
CA ASP A 14 -0.41 -14.51 10.24
C ASP A 14 1.11 -14.75 10.18
N LYS A 15 1.70 -14.92 11.36
CA LYS A 15 3.16 -15.06 11.49
C LYS A 15 3.67 -16.35 10.83
N ASP A 16 2.95 -17.45 10.96
CA ASP A 16 3.41 -18.75 10.47
C ASP A 16 3.32 -18.79 8.93
N GLU A 17 2.26 -18.21 8.36
CA GLU A 17 2.11 -18.00 6.93
C GLU A 17 3.23 -17.12 6.36
N TYR A 18 3.54 -16.01 7.05
CA TYR A 18 4.65 -15.13 6.68
C TYR A 18 5.98 -15.87 6.69
N GLU A 19 6.31 -16.58 7.78
CA GLU A 19 7.57 -17.31 7.91
C GLU A 19 7.72 -18.41 6.85
N LYS A 20 6.63 -19.12 6.55
CA LYS A 20 6.59 -20.11 5.48
C LYS A 20 6.87 -19.48 4.12
N ALA A 21 6.19 -18.38 3.78
CA ALA A 21 6.39 -17.68 2.52
C ALA A 21 7.83 -17.18 2.35
N ILE A 22 8.41 -16.59 3.41
CA ILE A 22 9.81 -16.13 3.39
C ILE A 22 10.80 -17.29 3.23
N SER A 23 10.56 -18.42 3.89
CA SER A 23 11.39 -19.62 3.73
C SER A 23 11.37 -20.13 2.29
N GLU A 24 10.19 -20.19 1.69
CA GLU A 24 10.00 -20.61 0.30
C GLU A 24 10.69 -19.65 -0.68
N ILE A 25 10.51 -18.33 -0.52
CA ILE A 25 11.19 -17.32 -1.34
C ILE A 25 12.71 -17.50 -1.29
N ARG A 26 13.27 -17.69 -0.09
CA ARG A 26 14.71 -17.92 0.08
C ARG A 26 15.18 -19.20 -0.60
N GLN A 27 14.38 -20.26 -0.56
CA GLN A 27 14.68 -21.50 -1.25
C GLN A 27 14.69 -21.31 -2.77
N GLN A 28 13.69 -20.62 -3.32
CA GLN A 28 13.62 -20.31 -4.75
C GLN A 28 14.85 -19.49 -5.22
N ILE A 29 15.29 -18.54 -4.40
CA ILE A 29 16.50 -17.76 -4.68
C ILE A 29 17.75 -18.65 -4.65
N ARG A 30 17.90 -19.52 -3.63
CA ARG A 30 19.04 -20.45 -3.53
C ARG A 30 19.14 -21.43 -4.68
N GLN A 31 18.00 -21.84 -5.24
CA GLN A 31 17.94 -22.73 -6.40
C GLN A 31 18.25 -22.00 -7.71
N GLY A 32 18.35 -20.66 -7.69
CA GLY A 32 18.62 -19.84 -8.88
C GLY A 32 17.37 -19.58 -9.73
N ASN A 33 16.17 -19.84 -9.21
CA ASN A 33 14.91 -19.65 -9.96
C ASN A 33 14.52 -18.17 -10.05
N THR A 34 14.93 -17.36 -9.07
CA THR A 34 14.82 -15.90 -9.10
C THR A 34 15.93 -15.28 -8.26
N TYR A 35 16.17 -13.99 -8.43
CA TYR A 35 17.15 -13.23 -7.64
C TYR A 35 16.50 -12.43 -6.51
N GLN A 36 15.27 -11.98 -6.72
CA GLN A 36 14.55 -11.13 -5.78
C GLN A 36 13.04 -11.37 -5.90
N VAL A 37 12.35 -11.27 -4.77
CA VAL A 37 10.89 -11.24 -4.70
C VAL A 37 10.49 -10.05 -3.83
N ASN A 38 9.55 -9.24 -4.31
CA ASN A 38 8.86 -8.26 -3.47
C ASN A 38 7.64 -8.96 -2.85
N TYR A 39 7.66 -9.16 -1.54
CA TYR A 39 6.60 -9.83 -0.80
C TYR A 39 5.93 -8.83 0.15
N THR A 40 4.61 -8.70 0.05
CA THR A 40 3.81 -7.71 0.79
C THR A 40 2.73 -8.40 1.61
N VAL A 41 2.45 -7.87 2.80
CA VAL A 41 1.30 -8.25 3.63
C VAL A 41 0.22 -7.16 3.56
N GLN A 42 -1.04 -7.54 3.66
CA GLN A 42 -2.16 -6.60 3.67
C GLN A 42 -2.60 -6.31 5.10
N LEU A 43 -2.65 -5.02 5.45
CA LEU A 43 -3.27 -4.55 6.68
C LEU A 43 -4.70 -4.08 6.37
N HIS A 44 -5.63 -4.33 7.29
CA HIS A 44 -7.00 -3.82 7.20
C HIS A 44 -7.49 -3.26 8.54
N ASN A 45 -8.45 -2.35 8.44
CA ASN A 45 -9.35 -1.96 9.51
C ASN A 45 -10.59 -1.28 8.92
N ARG A 46 -11.63 -1.10 9.73
CA ARG A 46 -12.79 -0.27 9.42
C ARG A 46 -12.49 1.19 9.76
N ILE A 47 -12.70 2.07 8.78
CA ILE A 47 -12.65 3.51 8.98
C ILE A 47 -14.06 4.05 8.81
N ASN A 48 -14.55 4.77 9.82
CA ASN A 48 -15.84 5.45 9.80
C ASN A 48 -15.59 6.96 9.77
N SER A 49 -15.12 7.46 8.64
CA SER A 49 -14.82 8.88 8.42
C SER A 49 -15.03 9.22 6.95
N ASP A 50 -15.18 10.51 6.66
CA ASP A 50 -15.22 10.99 5.28
C ASP A 50 -13.89 10.65 4.56
N LEU A 51 -14.00 9.99 3.42
CA LEU A 51 -12.83 9.48 2.69
C LEU A 51 -12.02 10.60 2.03
N PHE A 52 -12.67 11.70 1.64
CA PHE A 52 -12.00 12.84 1.05
C PHE A 52 -11.25 13.67 2.10
N GLU A 53 -11.83 13.85 3.29
CA GLU A 53 -11.11 14.41 4.43
C GLU A 53 -9.91 13.54 4.81
N LEU A 54 -10.07 12.20 4.82
CA LEU A 54 -8.99 11.26 5.11
C LEU A 54 -7.85 11.41 4.11
N TYR A 55 -8.17 11.47 2.83
CA TYR A 55 -7.21 11.73 1.76
C TYR A 55 -6.43 13.03 2.01
N ASN A 56 -7.12 14.15 2.24
CA ASN A 56 -6.48 15.45 2.46
C ASN A 56 -5.53 15.43 3.65
N ARG A 57 -5.91 14.75 4.74
CA ARG A 57 -5.05 14.55 5.89
C ARG A 57 -3.79 13.76 5.52
N LEU A 58 -3.95 12.61 4.84
CA LEU A 58 -2.84 11.73 4.48
C LEU A 58 -1.85 12.40 3.50
N VAL A 59 -2.34 13.19 2.55
CA VAL A 59 -1.50 13.95 1.61
C VAL A 59 -0.60 14.93 2.35
N ILE A 60 -1.16 15.67 3.33
CA ILE A 60 -0.40 16.63 4.12
C ILE A 60 0.64 15.91 5.00
N GLU A 61 0.27 14.78 5.61
CA GLU A 61 1.16 14.02 6.52
C GLU A 61 2.31 13.31 5.78
N GLN A 62 2.11 12.84 4.54
CA GLN A 62 3.08 12.00 3.82
C GLN A 62 4.00 12.79 2.87
N ASP A 63 3.66 14.02 2.50
CA ASP A 63 4.43 14.86 1.53
C ASP A 63 4.78 14.11 0.22
N ALA A 64 3.93 13.15 -0.18
CA ALA A 64 4.15 12.30 -1.33
C ALA A 64 3.84 13.06 -2.64
N LYS A 65 4.61 12.79 -3.70
CA LYS A 65 4.57 13.55 -4.96
C LYS A 65 3.50 13.08 -5.94
N TYR A 66 3.08 11.81 -5.86
CA TYR A 66 2.17 11.18 -6.81
C TYR A 66 0.91 10.67 -6.11
N ASN A 67 0.23 11.58 -5.42
CA ASN A 67 -1.00 11.27 -4.68
C ASN A 67 -2.20 11.16 -5.63
N CYS A 68 -3.15 10.30 -5.28
CA CYS A 68 -4.37 10.14 -6.04
C CYS A 68 -5.56 9.78 -5.13
N TYR A 69 -6.72 10.37 -5.42
CA TYR A 69 -8.01 10.00 -4.87
C TYR A 69 -8.92 9.57 -6.03
N ILE A 70 -9.36 8.31 -6.01
CA ILE A 70 -10.28 7.76 -7.01
C ILE A 70 -11.49 7.23 -6.26
N GLU A 71 -12.68 7.75 -6.57
CA GLU A 71 -13.93 7.33 -5.94
C GLU A 71 -14.83 6.65 -6.97
N HIS A 72 -15.36 5.49 -6.60
CA HIS A 72 -16.35 4.71 -7.31
C HIS A 72 -17.58 4.52 -6.41
N ASP A 73 -18.68 4.04 -6.99
CA ASP A 73 -19.95 3.86 -6.27
C ASP A 73 -19.83 2.98 -5.01
N ASP A 74 -18.94 1.98 -5.03
CA ASP A 74 -18.81 0.98 -3.95
C ASP A 74 -17.50 1.10 -3.14
N PHE A 75 -16.51 1.85 -3.62
CA PHE A 75 -15.21 1.96 -2.96
C PHE A 75 -14.43 3.20 -3.40
N ALA A 76 -13.43 3.58 -2.61
CA ALA A 76 -12.44 4.58 -2.99
C ALA A 76 -11.01 4.01 -2.89
N VAL A 77 -10.12 4.52 -3.73
CA VAL A 77 -8.69 4.29 -3.69
C VAL A 77 -8.01 5.60 -3.31
N LEU A 78 -7.29 5.55 -2.19
CA LEU A 78 -6.48 6.64 -1.68
C LEU A 78 -5.01 6.23 -1.81
N SER A 79 -4.27 6.85 -2.73
CA SER A 79 -2.84 6.59 -2.97
C SER A 79 -1.99 7.75 -2.46
N MET A 80 -1.01 7.44 -1.60
CA MET A 80 0.04 8.39 -1.17
C MET A 80 1.41 7.94 -1.70
N SER A 81 1.53 7.73 -3.02
CA SER A 81 2.75 7.20 -3.62
C SER A 81 3.86 8.26 -3.71
N PRO A 82 5.06 8.02 -3.16
CA PRO A 82 6.21 8.88 -3.36
C PRO A 82 6.94 8.59 -4.69
N GLU A 83 6.67 7.45 -5.32
CA GLU A 83 7.45 6.94 -6.46
C GLU A 83 6.66 7.05 -7.77
N LEU A 84 7.32 7.63 -8.78
CA LEU A 84 6.86 7.63 -10.16
C LEU A 84 7.16 6.27 -10.77
N PHE A 85 6.18 5.66 -11.44
CA PHE A 85 6.45 4.44 -12.19
C PHE A 85 7.17 4.74 -13.51
N PHE A 86 6.57 5.57 -14.36
CA PHE A 86 7.21 6.12 -15.55
C PHE A 86 6.47 7.40 -15.99
N GLU A 87 7.18 8.30 -16.68
CA GLU A 87 6.61 9.47 -17.35
C GLU A 87 7.05 9.43 -18.81
N LYS A 88 6.10 9.63 -19.73
CA LYS A 88 6.39 9.76 -21.15
C LYS A 88 6.32 11.24 -21.52
N MET A 89 7.46 11.81 -21.87
CA MET A 89 7.54 13.15 -22.45
C MET A 89 7.43 13.02 -23.97
N ASP A 90 6.47 13.70 -24.59
CA ASP A 90 6.43 13.77 -26.05
C ASP A 90 7.66 14.53 -26.56
N GLN A 91 8.35 13.93 -27.52
CA GLN A 91 9.39 14.59 -28.29
C GLN A 91 8.72 15.17 -29.53
N ASN A 92 8.69 16.50 -29.64
CA ASN A 92 8.40 17.17 -30.91
C ASN A 92 9.43 16.79 -31.97
#